data_AF-A0A2V7D2B7-F1
#
_entry.id   AF-A0A2V7D2B7-F1
#
_cell.length_a   1.000
_cell.length_b   1.000
_cell.length_c   1.000
_cell.angle_alpha   90.00
_cell.angle_beta   90.00
_cell.angle_gamma   90.00
#
_symmetry.space_group_name_H-M   'P 1'
#
loop_
_entity.id
_entity.type
_entity.pdbx_description
1 polymer ?
#
loop_
_entity_poly.entity_id
_entity_poly.type
_entity_poly.pdbx_seq_one_letter_code
_entity_poly.pdbx_strand_id
1 'polypeptide(L)'
;MKSVEIDRGKRLRDQPTTGHNRFHPDIPPLVTVAEGEEVVLATRDGVDGQLGPGTAEADMAKMEAGAIHPLTGPVFVKGARPGDVLEVEFLGD
;
A
#
# COMPACT_ATOMS: atom_id res chain seq x y z
N MET A 1 -2.62 18.52 2.39
CA MET A 1 -2.76 17.20 1.75
C MET A 1 -2.29 16.14 2.73
N LYS A 2 -3.08 15.09 2.97
CA LYS A 2 -2.64 13.98 3.83
C LYS A 2 -1.70 13.09 3.04
N SER A 3 -0.74 12.48 3.72
CA SER A 3 0.11 11.49 3.06
C SER A 3 0.46 10.32 3.98
N VAL A 4 0.72 9.17 3.35
CA VAL A 4 1.36 8.02 3.99
C VAL A 4 2.71 7.83 3.32
N GLU A 5 3.76 8.16 4.07
CA GLU A 5 5.15 8.00 3.63
C GLU A 5 5.67 6.61 3.96
N ILE A 6 6.61 6.15 3.14
CA ILE A 6 7.35 4.90 3.33
C ILE A 6 8.83 5.17 3.10
N ASP A 7 9.69 4.29 3.59
CA ASP A 7 11.05 4.18 3.07
C ASP A 7 11.15 2.96 2.14
N ARG A 8 11.40 3.23 0.85
CA ARG A 8 11.45 2.25 -0.25
C ARG A 8 12.65 1.32 -0.18
N GLY A 9 13.61 1.58 0.71
CA GLY A 9 14.69 0.67 1.04
C GLY A 9 14.29 -0.41 2.05
N LYS A 10 13.09 -0.34 2.65
CA LYS A 10 12.60 -1.33 3.61
C LYS A 10 11.36 -2.07 3.11
N ARG A 11 11.32 -3.37 3.40
CA ARG A 11 10.18 -4.24 3.13
C ARG A 11 9.03 -3.91 4.08
N LEU A 12 7.80 -4.28 3.71
CA LEU A 12 6.63 -4.00 4.54
C LEU A 12 6.74 -4.61 5.94
N ARG A 13 7.31 -5.82 6.05
CA ARG A 13 7.51 -6.48 7.36
C ARG A 13 8.42 -5.69 8.31
N ASP A 14 9.30 -4.85 7.77
CA ASP A 14 10.23 -4.01 8.53
C ASP A 14 9.64 -2.62 8.81
N GLN A 15 8.49 -2.30 8.24
CA GLN A 15 7.69 -1.09 8.48
C GLN A 15 6.19 -1.41 8.55
N PRO A 16 5.75 -2.24 9.51
CA PRO A 16 4.40 -2.82 9.52
C PRO A 16 3.27 -1.80 9.72
N THR A 17 3.60 -0.58 10.16
CA THR A 17 2.65 0.53 10.37
C THR A 17 2.42 1.37 9.11
N THR A 18 2.96 0.96 7.96
CA THR A 18 2.86 1.71 6.69
C THR A 18 2.01 1.02 5.63
N GLY A 19 1.44 -0.14 5.95
CA GLY A 19 0.59 -0.88 5.01
C GLY A 19 0.18 -2.26 5.50
N HIS A 20 -0.32 -3.06 4.58
CA HIS A 20 -0.71 -4.45 4.79
C HIS A 20 -0.50 -5.26 3.50
N ASN A 21 -0.44 -6.58 3.58
CA ASN A 21 -0.40 -7.45 2.40
C ASN A 21 -1.52 -8.50 2.36
N ARG A 22 -2.51 -8.37 3.25
CA ARG A 22 -3.72 -9.18 3.30
C ARG A 22 -4.91 -8.27 3.49
N PHE A 23 -6.05 -8.62 2.91
CA PHE A 23 -7.31 -7.91 3.16
C PHE A 23 -8.02 -8.54 4.34
N HIS A 24 -8.32 -7.73 5.36
CA HIS A 24 -9.11 -8.13 6.50
C HIS A 24 -9.83 -6.89 7.07
N PRO A 25 -11.12 -6.98 7.42
CA PRO A 25 -11.90 -5.82 7.87
C PRO A 25 -11.38 -5.20 9.18
N ASP A 26 -10.71 -6.00 10.02
CA ASP A 26 -10.17 -5.53 11.30
C ASP A 26 -8.80 -4.82 11.19
N ILE A 27 -8.26 -4.66 9.98
CA ILE A 27 -7.03 -3.88 9.79
C ILE A 27 -7.38 -2.40 10.04
N PRO A 28 -6.73 -1.74 11.02
CA PRO A 28 -7.04 -0.35 11.33
C PRO A 28 -6.63 0.57 10.16
N PRO A 29 -7.39 1.63 9.87
CA PRO A 29 -7.00 2.62 8.88
C PRO A 29 -5.68 3.31 9.26
N LEU A 30 -4.82 3.55 8.28
CA LEU A 30 -3.60 4.35 8.47
C LEU A 30 -3.87 5.85 8.37
N VAL A 31 -4.86 6.23 7.57
CA VAL A 31 -5.23 7.61 7.33
C VAL A 31 -6.73 7.71 7.11
N THR A 32 -7.30 8.83 7.56
CA THR A 32 -8.73 9.12 7.42
C THR A 32 -8.91 10.41 6.63
N VAL A 33 -9.70 10.39 5.56
CA VAL A 33 -9.99 11.51 4.66
C VAL A 33 -11.49 11.84 4.65
N ALA A 34 -11.85 13.07 4.31
CA ALA A 34 -13.22 13.42 3.93
C ALA A 34 -13.46 13.14 2.44
N GLU A 35 -14.73 13.08 2.01
CA GLU A 35 -15.09 13.08 0.60
C GLU A 35 -14.49 14.31 -0.11
N GLY A 36 -13.89 14.10 -1.29
CA GLY A 36 -13.20 15.14 -2.06
C GLY A 36 -11.84 15.58 -1.50
N GLU A 37 -11.36 15.00 -0.40
CA GLU A 37 -10.03 15.33 0.15
C GLU A 37 -8.93 14.50 -0.51
N GLU A 38 -7.88 15.18 -0.95
CA GLU A 38 -6.72 14.55 -1.59
C GLU A 38 -5.78 13.85 -0.58
N VAL A 39 -5.24 12.71 -0.99
CA VAL A 39 -4.25 11.94 -0.23
C VAL A 39 -3.14 11.42 -1.14
N VAL A 40 -1.89 11.50 -0.69
CA VAL A 40 -0.75 10.87 -1.34
C VAL A 40 -0.37 9.59 -0.62
N LEU A 41 -0.30 8.50 -1.36
CA LEU A 41 0.10 7.20 -0.84
C LEU A 41 1.40 6.77 -1.50
N ALA A 42 2.51 6.83 -0.77
CA ALA A 42 3.77 6.32 -1.28
C ALA A 42 3.72 4.78 -1.33
N THR A 43 4.09 4.19 -2.47
CA THR A 43 4.01 2.74 -2.72
C THR A 43 5.39 2.08 -2.81
N ARG A 44 5.47 0.84 -2.29
CA ARG A 44 6.56 -0.10 -2.60
C ARG A 44 6.29 -0.74 -3.95
N ASP A 45 7.31 -1.34 -4.55
CA ASP A 45 7.09 -2.20 -5.71
C ASP A 45 6.24 -3.44 -5.34
N GLY A 46 5.60 -4.03 -6.35
CA GLY A 46 4.66 -5.13 -6.14
C GLY A 46 5.25 -6.38 -5.49
N VAL A 47 6.57 -6.55 -5.53
CA VAL A 47 7.26 -7.72 -4.98
C VAL A 47 7.95 -7.41 -3.65
N ASP A 48 7.70 -6.25 -3.04
CA ASP A 48 8.24 -5.83 -1.74
C ASP A 48 9.78 -5.82 -1.71
N GLY A 49 10.41 -5.24 -2.74
CA GLY A 49 11.86 -5.01 -2.82
C GLY A 49 12.69 -6.27 -3.12
N GLN A 50 12.06 -7.35 -3.58
CA GLN A 50 12.76 -8.63 -3.82
C GLN A 50 13.60 -8.66 -5.10
N LEU A 51 13.33 -7.76 -6.04
CA LEU A 51 14.01 -7.71 -7.33
C LEU A 51 14.73 -6.37 -7.46
N GLY A 52 15.93 -6.39 -8.06
CA GLY A 52 16.75 -5.22 -8.31
C GLY A 52 17.69 -5.41 -9.49
N PRO A 53 18.57 -4.44 -9.79
CA PRO A 53 19.40 -4.46 -10.99
C PRO A 53 20.34 -5.67 -11.13
N GLY A 54 20.65 -6.37 -10.03
CA GLY A 54 21.51 -7.57 -10.01
C GLY A 54 20.77 -8.90 -9.96
N THR A 55 19.44 -8.91 -10.03
CA THR A 55 18.65 -10.14 -9.95
C THR A 55 18.84 -11.03 -11.18
N ALA A 56 19.14 -12.31 -10.98
CA ALA A 56 19.24 -13.29 -12.05
C ALA A 56 17.98 -14.18 -12.13
N GLU A 57 17.81 -14.92 -13.23
CA GLU A 57 16.69 -15.85 -13.42
C GLU A 57 16.54 -16.85 -12.26
N ALA A 58 17.66 -17.38 -11.77
CA ALA A 58 17.69 -18.34 -10.67
C ALA A 58 17.15 -17.77 -9.33
N ASP A 59 17.10 -16.45 -9.17
CA ASP A 59 16.57 -15.81 -7.96
C ASP A 59 15.04 -15.73 -7.96
N MET A 60 14.40 -15.86 -9.13
CA MET A 60 12.94 -15.90 -9.24
C MET A 60 12.35 -17.06 -8.43
N ALA A 61 13.03 -18.20 -8.41
CA ALA A 61 12.63 -19.37 -7.64
C ALA A 61 12.74 -19.18 -6.12
N LYS A 62 13.49 -18.16 -5.66
CA LYS A 62 13.70 -17.86 -4.23
C LYS A 62 12.73 -16.79 -3.72
N MET A 63 11.86 -16.25 -4.57
CA MET A 63 10.92 -15.21 -4.18
C MET A 63 9.96 -15.70 -3.10
N GLU A 64 9.81 -14.88 -2.06
CA GLU A 64 8.81 -15.03 -1.02
C GLU A 64 7.45 -14.56 -1.54
N ALA A 65 6.71 -15.44 -2.20
CA ALA A 65 5.36 -15.14 -2.69
C ALA A 65 4.42 -14.64 -1.57
N GLY A 66 4.63 -15.09 -0.34
CA GLY A 66 3.82 -14.67 0.82
C GLY A 66 3.97 -13.18 1.19
N ALA A 67 5.07 -12.53 0.80
CA ALA A 67 5.30 -11.11 1.06
C ALA A 67 4.49 -10.19 0.12
N ILE A 68 4.09 -10.72 -1.03
CA ILE A 68 3.39 -10.01 -2.11
C ILE A 68 1.88 -9.88 -1.77
N HIS A 69 1.19 -8.78 -2.10
CA HIS A 69 1.68 -7.46 -2.53
C HIS A 69 1.69 -6.52 -1.31
N PRO A 70 2.71 -5.67 -1.11
CA PRO A 70 2.68 -4.65 -0.06
C PRO A 70 1.78 -3.47 -0.47
N LEU A 71 0.65 -3.29 0.21
CA LEU A 71 -0.33 -2.23 -0.08
C LEU A 71 -0.24 -1.13 0.98
N THR A 72 -0.15 0.13 0.54
CA THR A 72 -0.19 1.30 1.43
C THR A 72 -1.63 1.68 1.72
N GLY A 73 -2.03 1.60 2.99
CA GLY A 73 -3.41 1.77 3.44
C GLY A 73 -3.71 0.89 4.67
N PRO A 74 -4.97 0.76 5.10
CA PRO A 74 -6.18 1.27 4.45
C PRO A 74 -6.40 2.78 4.62
N VAL A 75 -7.11 3.40 3.67
CA VAL A 75 -7.64 4.77 3.79
C VAL A 75 -9.10 4.69 4.24
N PHE A 76 -9.46 5.38 5.33
CA PHE A 76 -10.83 5.50 5.77
C PHE A 76 -11.47 6.77 5.22
N VAL A 77 -12.54 6.64 4.45
CA VAL A 77 -13.29 7.78 3.90
C VAL A 77 -14.49 8.06 4.81
N LYS A 78 -14.52 9.25 5.42
CA LYS A 78 -15.60 9.65 6.34
C LYS A 78 -16.95 9.64 5.61
N GLY A 79 -17.94 9.01 6.22
CA GLY A 79 -19.31 8.99 5.71
C GLY A 79 -19.60 7.87 4.71
N ALA A 80 -18.59 7.17 4.18
CA ALA A 80 -18.79 6.01 3.32
C ALA A 80 -19.44 4.85 4.09
N ARG A 81 -20.43 4.21 3.47
CA ARG A 81 -21.19 3.09 4.07
C ARG A 81 -21.25 1.90 3.12
N PRO A 82 -21.54 0.69 3.62
CA PRO A 82 -21.78 -0.48 2.77
C PRO A 82 -22.86 -0.20 1.73
N GLY A 83 -22.55 -0.45 0.45
CA GLY A 83 -23.43 -0.19 -0.68
C GLY A 83 -23.15 1.11 -1.43
N ASP A 84 -22.39 2.03 -0.83
CA ASP A 84 -21.89 3.22 -1.55
C ASP A 84 -20.79 2.82 -2.56
N VAL A 85 -20.52 3.70 -3.52
CA VAL A 85 -19.41 3.56 -4.49
C VAL A 85 -18.32 4.54 -4.12
N LEU A 86 -17.07 4.07 -4.08
CA LEU A 86 -15.90 4.95 -3.98
C LEU A 86 -15.41 5.29 -5.39
N GLU A 87 -15.54 6.54 -5.77
CA GLU A 87 -14.89 7.11 -6.95
C GLU A 87 -13.49 7.62 -6.54
N VAL A 88 -12.51 7.40 -7.40
CA VAL A 88 -11.10 7.76 -7.14
C VAL A 88 -10.53 8.39 -8.38
N GLU A 89 -10.23 9.69 -8.29
CA GLU A 89 -9.51 10.43 -9.30
C GLU A 89 -7.99 10.35 -9.04
N PHE A 90 -7.22 9.91 -10.04
CA PHE A 90 -5.77 9.99 -9.99
C PHE A 90 -5.33 11.36 -10.50
N LEU A 91 -4.78 12.16 -9.59
CA LEU A 91 -4.23 13.47 -9.91
C LEU A 91 -2.83 13.32 -10.52
N GLY A 92 -2.53 14.14 -11.53
CA GLY A 92 -1.18 14.28 -12.06
C GLY A 92 -0.33 15.24 -11.25
N ASP A 93 0.98 15.17 -11.45
CA ASP A 93 1.92 16.24 -11.05
C ASP A 93 1.83 17.45 -11.98
#